data_AF-A0A0M0KDB5-F1
#
_entry.id   AF-A0A0M0KDB5-F1
#
_cell.length_a   1.000
_cell.length_b   1.000
_cell.length_c   1.000
_cell.angle_alpha   90.00
_cell.angle_beta   90.00
_cell.angle_gamma   90.00
#
_symmetry.space_group_name_H-M   'P 1'
#
loop_
_entity.id
_entity.type
_entity.pdbx_description
1 polymer ?
#
loop_
_entity_poly.entity_id
_entity_poly.type
_entity_poly.pdbx_seq_one_letter_code
_entity_poly.pdbx_strand_id
1 'polypeptide(L)'
;MVSKQPDRSQNAVGFSGFAEKVKLEITNEINAHKKGEGRDSSIEKLEEIYREVEQMVKIRSDKEFSPRYPRTLNDSWDYTSDLTKILMEFYGLYKKL
;
A
#
# COMPACT_ATOMS: atom_id res chain seq x y z
N MET A 1 -38.93 10.67 2.15
CA MET A 1 -37.84 10.40 1.18
C MET A 1 -36.62 9.99 1.97
N VAL A 2 -36.35 8.69 2.09
CA VAL A 2 -35.16 8.18 2.79
C VAL A 2 -34.06 8.01 1.75
N SER A 3 -33.06 8.88 1.83
CA SER A 3 -31.81 8.71 1.09
C SER A 3 -31.04 7.55 1.70
N LYS A 4 -31.22 6.34 1.17
CA LYS A 4 -30.30 5.23 1.44
C LYS A 4 -29.04 5.47 0.60
N GLN A 5 -28.05 6.16 1.16
CA GLN A 5 -26.69 6.04 0.65
C GLN A 5 -26.17 4.65 1.06
N PRO A 6 -25.77 3.79 0.11
CA PRO A 6 -25.04 2.60 0.46
C PRO A 6 -23.60 3.01 0.83
N ASP A 7 -23.28 2.80 2.09
CA ASP A 7 -22.06 2.11 2.48
C ASP A 7 -20.69 2.74 2.15
N ARG A 8 -20.45 3.95 2.67
CA ARG A 8 -19.07 4.48 2.84
C ARG A 8 -18.30 3.76 3.96
N SER A 9 -18.98 3.01 4.83
CA SER A 9 -18.41 2.48 6.07
C SER A 9 -17.71 1.13 5.87
N GLN A 10 -18.24 0.22 5.05
CA GLN A 10 -17.62 -1.08 4.73
C GLN A 10 -16.34 -0.91 3.91
N ASN A 11 -16.30 0.05 2.98
CA ASN A 11 -15.09 0.34 2.21
C ASN A 11 -13.94 0.92 3.07
N ALA A 12 -14.25 1.72 4.08
CA ALA A 12 -13.25 2.32 4.98
C ALA A 12 -12.59 1.28 5.92
N VAL A 13 -13.36 0.30 6.38
CA VAL A 13 -12.88 -0.83 7.19
C VAL A 13 -11.99 -1.74 6.31
N GLY A 14 -12.40 -2.02 5.07
CA GLY A 14 -11.62 -2.80 4.12
C GLY A 14 -10.29 -2.15 3.75
N PHE A 15 -10.28 -0.86 3.43
CA PHE A 15 -9.05 -0.14 3.06
C PHE A 15 -8.03 -0.08 4.21
N SER A 16 -8.50 0.20 5.42
CA SER A 16 -7.62 0.32 6.59
C SER A 16 -7.04 -1.04 6.98
N GLY A 17 -7.87 -2.10 6.97
CA GLY A 17 -7.40 -3.47 7.19
C GLY A 17 -6.41 -3.93 6.11
N PHE A 18 -6.64 -3.57 4.85
CA PHE A 18 -5.71 -3.87 3.77
C PHE A 18 -4.38 -3.12 3.93
N ALA A 19 -4.42 -1.86 4.39
CA ALA A 19 -3.22 -1.10 4.68
C ALA A 19 -2.38 -1.74 5.81
N GLU A 20 -3.02 -2.32 6.83
CA GLU A 20 -2.29 -3.08 7.86
C GLU A 20 -1.61 -4.32 7.30
N LYS A 21 -2.29 -5.06 6.41
CA LYS A 21 -1.69 -6.17 5.68
C LYS A 21 -0.47 -5.72 4.86
N VAL A 22 -0.59 -4.63 4.10
CA VAL A 22 0.52 -4.07 3.30
C VAL A 22 1.71 -3.71 4.19
N LYS A 23 1.48 -3.00 5.29
CA LYS A 23 2.53 -2.64 6.26
C LYS A 23 3.24 -3.86 6.84
N LEU A 24 2.49 -4.92 7.13
CA LEU A 24 3.04 -6.19 7.64
C LEU A 24 3.98 -6.83 6.60
N GLU A 25 3.55 -6.92 5.34
CA GLU A 25 4.35 -7.51 4.27
C GLU A 25 5.63 -6.71 3.99
N ILE A 26 5.56 -5.38 3.99
CA ILE A 26 6.75 -4.51 3.89
C ILE A 26 7.70 -4.78 5.05
N THR A 27 7.17 -4.92 6.27
CA THR A 27 7.99 -5.20 7.47
C THR A 27 8.65 -6.58 7.40
N ASN A 28 7.93 -7.58 6.89
CA ASN A 28 8.45 -8.92 6.66
C ASN A 28 9.63 -8.89 5.67
N GLU A 29 9.48 -8.15 4.58
CA GLU A 29 10.53 -8.00 3.57
C GLU A 29 11.76 -7.26 4.13
N ILE A 30 11.56 -6.18 4.90
CA ILE A 30 12.66 -5.49 5.61
C ILE A 30 13.39 -6.46 6.56
N ASN A 31 12.66 -7.30 7.28
CA ASN A 31 13.24 -8.29 8.16
C ASN A 31 13.98 -9.39 7.39
N ALA A 32 13.51 -9.79 6.20
CA ALA A 32 14.23 -10.71 5.32
C ALA A 32 15.55 -10.09 4.83
N HIS A 33 15.54 -8.81 4.42
CA HIS A 33 16.77 -8.07 4.09
C HIS A 33 17.77 -8.05 5.24
N LYS A 34 17.31 -7.79 6.48
CA LYS A 34 18.18 -7.83 7.67
C LYS A 34 18.81 -9.19 7.94
N LYS A 35 18.21 -10.27 7.42
CA LYS A 35 18.74 -11.65 7.49
C LYS A 35 19.57 -12.04 6.25
N GLY A 36 19.69 -11.15 5.27
CA GLY A 36 20.36 -11.43 3.98
C GLY A 36 19.49 -12.22 2.99
N GLU A 37 18.19 -12.35 3.26
CA GLU A 37 17.23 -13.11 2.46
C GLU A 37 16.27 -12.21 1.67
N GLY A 38 16.48 -10.89 1.69
CA GLY A 38 15.65 -9.91 1.00
C GLY A 38 15.68 -10.11 -0.50
N ARG A 39 14.51 -10.00 -1.12
CA ARG A 39 14.28 -10.23 -2.55
C ARG A 39 13.83 -8.96 -3.26
N ASP A 40 13.03 -8.15 -2.58
CA ASP A 40 12.40 -6.99 -3.17
C ASP A 40 13.10 -5.71 -2.73
N SER A 41 13.59 -4.95 -3.72
CA SER A 41 14.11 -3.59 -3.54
C SER A 41 15.18 -3.45 -2.45
N SER A 42 15.40 -2.24 -1.96
CA SER A 42 16.30 -1.93 -0.84
C SER A 42 15.49 -1.57 0.40
N ILE A 43 16.04 -1.82 1.60
CA ILE A 43 15.41 -1.46 2.88
C ILE A 43 14.92 -0.01 2.89
N GLU A 44 15.74 0.94 2.43
CA GLU A 44 15.39 2.37 2.39
C GLU A 44 14.12 2.63 1.56
N LYS A 45 14.01 2.01 0.39
CA LYS A 45 12.82 2.11 -0.47
C LYS A 45 11.61 1.47 0.21
N LEU A 46 11.78 0.32 0.87
CA LEU A 46 10.70 -0.34 1.60
C LEU A 46 10.18 0.55 2.75
N GLU A 47 11.07 1.23 3.47
CA GLU A 47 10.70 2.19 4.52
C GLU A 47 10.00 3.43 3.96
N GLU A 48 10.42 3.94 2.79
CA GLU A 48 9.70 5.01 2.09
C GLU A 48 8.27 4.58 1.75
N ILE A 49 8.10 3.40 1.15
CA ILE A 49 6.77 2.86 0.81
C ILE A 49 5.91 2.72 2.05
N TYR A 50 6.47 2.23 3.17
CA TYR A 50 5.76 2.13 4.44
C TYR A 50 5.17 3.48 4.87
N ARG A 51 5.99 4.54 4.84
CA ARG A 51 5.58 5.90 5.21
C ARG A 51 4.51 6.43 4.25
N GLU A 52 4.62 6.14 2.96
CA GLU A 52 3.59 6.52 1.98
C GLU A 52 2.26 5.83 2.26
N VAL A 53 2.27 4.53 2.62
CA VAL A 53 1.07 3.80 3.03
C VAL A 53 0.44 4.43 4.27
N GLU A 54 1.22 4.86 5.26
CA GLU A 54 0.69 5.59 6.42
C GLU A 54 0.03 6.91 6.03
N GLN A 55 0.63 7.67 5.11
CA GLN A 55 0.03 8.91 4.61
C GLN A 55 -1.27 8.65 3.86
N MET A 56 -1.34 7.58 3.04
CA MET A 56 -2.56 7.18 2.35
C MET A 56 -3.70 6.87 3.33
N VAL A 57 -3.41 6.18 4.44
CA VAL A 57 -4.40 5.88 5.48
C VAL A 57 -4.83 7.13 6.25
N LYS A 58 -3.92 8.08 6.45
CA LYS A 58 -4.19 9.33 7.16
C LYS A 58 -5.02 10.32 6.33
N ILE A 59 -4.65 10.50 5.07
CA ILE A 59 -5.24 11.51 4.17
C ILE A 59 -6.50 10.96 3.49
N ARG A 60 -6.52 9.66 3.13
CA ARG A 60 -7.67 8.96 2.50
C ARG A 60 -8.24 9.63 1.25
N SER A 61 -7.44 10.44 0.56
CA SER A 61 -7.86 11.24 -0.59
C SER A 61 -6.73 11.28 -1.60
N ASP A 62 -6.90 10.57 -2.72
CA ASP A 62 -5.94 10.53 -3.84
C ASP A 62 -5.63 11.92 -4.43
N LYS A 63 -6.60 12.84 -4.33
CA LYS A 63 -6.46 14.21 -4.82
C LYS A 63 -5.52 15.04 -3.94
N GLU A 64 -5.44 14.71 -2.66
CA GLU A 64 -4.63 15.43 -1.69
C GLU A 64 -3.26 14.79 -1.48
N PHE A 65 -3.14 13.49 -1.70
CA PHE A 65 -1.88 12.77 -1.62
C PHE A 65 -1.74 11.74 -2.72
N SER A 66 -0.67 11.88 -3.50
CA SER A 66 -0.31 10.92 -4.53
C SER A 66 0.98 10.20 -4.14
N PRO A 67 0.92 8.89 -3.80
CA PRO A 67 2.12 8.13 -3.45
C PRO A 67 3.02 7.96 -4.68
N ARG A 68 4.34 7.90 -4.46
CA ARG A 68 5.36 7.73 -5.49
C ARG A 68 5.64 6.27 -5.77
N TYR A 69 5.44 5.38 -4.81
CA TYR A 69 5.74 3.96 -4.97
C TYR A 69 5.12 3.28 -6.20
N PRO A 70 3.92 3.62 -6.72
CA PRO A 70 3.40 2.97 -7.92
C PRO A 70 4.33 3.16 -9.13
N ARG A 71 4.98 4.34 -9.22
CA ARG A 71 5.97 4.64 -10.25
C ARG A 71 7.28 3.88 -10.00
N THR A 72 7.71 3.80 -8.75
CA THR A 72 8.93 3.07 -8.34
C THR A 72 8.82 1.57 -8.60
N LEU A 73 7.64 0.98 -8.34
CA LEU A 73 7.34 -0.41 -8.66
C LEU A 73 7.46 -0.66 -10.16
N ASN A 74 6.93 0.25 -10.97
CA ASN A 74 6.92 0.11 -12.41
C ASN A 74 8.31 0.18 -13.07
N ASP A 75 9.27 0.80 -12.38
CA ASP A 75 10.61 1.06 -12.93
C ASP A 75 11.64 0.02 -12.47
N SER A 76 11.44 -0.59 -11.30
CA SER A 76 12.53 -1.31 -10.61
C SER A 76 12.15 -2.63 -9.95
N TRP A 77 10.88 -3.04 -9.96
CA TRP A 77 10.44 -4.24 -9.23
C TRP A 77 10.03 -5.37 -10.15
N ASP A 78 10.25 -6.59 -9.67
CA ASP A 78 9.70 -7.78 -10.29
C ASP A 78 8.19 -7.82 -10.02
N TYR A 79 7.39 -7.69 -11.09
CA TYR A 79 5.93 -7.79 -11.04
C TYR A 79 5.44 -9.17 -10.60
N THR A 80 6.32 -10.17 -10.56
CA THR A 80 5.99 -11.50 -10.06
C THR A 80 6.03 -11.59 -8.54
N SER A 81 6.67 -10.65 -7.84
CA SER A 81 6.69 -10.61 -6.37
C SER A 81 5.28 -10.39 -5.81
N ASP A 82 4.96 -11.14 -4.75
CA ASP A 82 3.70 -11.03 -4.04
C ASP A 82 3.56 -9.66 -3.36
N LEU A 83 4.67 -9.05 -2.92
CA LEU A 83 4.67 -7.70 -2.35
C LEU A 83 4.27 -6.66 -3.41
N THR A 84 4.79 -6.76 -4.64
CA THR A 84 4.41 -5.90 -5.76
C THR A 84 2.91 -5.97 -6.05
N LYS A 85 2.35 -7.19 -6.11
CA LYS A 85 0.93 -7.40 -6.39
C LYS A 85 0.04 -6.78 -5.30
N ILE A 86 0.40 -7.01 -4.03
CA ILE A 86 -0.34 -6.46 -2.88
C ILE A 86 -0.31 -4.92 -2.89
N LEU A 87 0.85 -4.31 -3.20
CA LEU A 87 0.98 -2.85 -3.31
C LEU A 87 0.15 -2.26 -4.46
N MET A 88 0.11 -2.93 -5.61
CA MET A 88 -0.71 -2.49 -6.75
C MET A 88 -2.20 -2.59 -6.46
N GLU A 89 -2.64 -3.68 -5.82
CA GLU A 89 -4.03 -3.84 -5.40
C GLU A 89 -4.43 -2.75 -4.40
N PHE A 90 -3.57 -2.47 -3.42
CA PHE A 90 -3.77 -1.39 -2.45
C PHE A 90 -3.88 -0.01 -3.12
N TYR A 91 -3.01 0.30 -4.08
CA TYR A 91 -3.08 1.53 -4.85
C TYR A 91 -4.39 1.64 -5.64
N GLY A 92 -4.84 0.53 -6.25
CA GLY A 92 -6.12 0.45 -6.95
C GLY A 92 -7.32 0.69 -6.04
N LEU A 93 -7.25 0.25 -4.77
CA LEU A 93 -8.26 0.57 -3.76
C LEU A 93 -8.22 2.04 -3.36
N TYR A 94 -7.03 2.60 -3.15
CA TYR A 94 -6.86 4.01 -2.77
C TYR A 94 -7.41 4.97 -3.83
N LYS A 95 -7.18 4.66 -5.11
CA LYS A 95 -7.70 5.44 -6.25
C LYS A 95 -9.23 5.48 -6.35
N LYS A 96 -9.94 4.61 -5.62
CA LYS A 96 -11.39 4.54 -5.59
C LYS A 96 -12.03 5.26 -4.39
N LEU A 97 -11.21 5.77 -3.46
CA LEU A 97 -11.67 6.57 -2.31
C LEU A 97 -12.04 7.99 -2.73
#